data_AF-R7TFP6-F1
#
_entry.id   AF-R7TFP6-F1
#
_cell.length_a   1.000
_cell.length_b   1.000
_cell.length_c   1.000
_cell.angle_alpha   90.00
_cell.angle_beta   90.00
_cell.angle_gamma   90.00
#
_symmetry.space_group_name_H-M   'P 1'
#
loop_
_entity.id
_entity.type
_entity.pdbx_description
1 polymer ?
#
loop_
_entity_poly.entity_id
_entity_poly.type
_entity_poly.pdbx_seq_one_letter_code
_entity_poly.pdbx_strand_id
1 'polypeptide(L)'
;MLSRGCRLVQNLSHASHPGRCFVRNESSWVVKSPSASGPLRISDEIQEALAMKKPVVALESTIITHGMPYPENMRTALEVENTIRLHNAIPATVAILGGKIQVGIDEHEMEFLANGESKAIKTSRRDLPYVLSQGLNGGTTVSGTMISAHMAGIPIFVTGGVGGVHRGAESTMDISADLTELGRTPVAVISAGIKSILDIPRTLEYLVVIGGTNVDFTSSFGTPDPKPNGATYPGTVKQSFGGVGRNIADCLSLLGPNPPLFLSAIGQDVYAQTLLAQCAHMDLSEVRRLPSHSTATYCAVLSSSGELIYGVGDFDIHSQISTDYVSRICASVIIYLWRGNIFQLLINFTV
;
A
#
# COMPACT_ATOMS: atom_id res chain seq x y z
N MET A 1 -59.07 -34.52 -39.55
CA MET A 1 -57.89 -35.40 -39.62
C MET A 1 -56.81 -34.79 -38.72
N LEU A 2 -56.51 -35.48 -37.61
CA LEU A 2 -55.36 -35.38 -36.68
C LEU A 2 -54.94 -33.98 -36.17
N SER A 3 -54.73 -33.65 -34.89
CA SER A 3 -55.18 -34.08 -33.55
C SER A 3 -54.26 -33.35 -32.56
N ARG A 4 -54.81 -32.69 -31.53
CA ARG A 4 -54.21 -32.42 -30.18
C ARG A 4 -52.93 -31.54 -30.15
N GLY A 5 -52.66 -30.61 -29.23
CA GLY A 5 -53.28 -30.14 -27.99
C GLY A 5 -52.23 -29.30 -27.21
N CYS A 6 -52.73 -28.49 -26.26
CA CYS A 6 -52.08 -27.98 -25.04
C CYS A 6 -50.93 -26.92 -25.04
N ARG A 7 -51.30 -25.75 -24.50
CA ARG A 7 -50.77 -25.01 -23.33
C ARG A 7 -49.34 -24.39 -23.33
N LEU A 8 -49.36 -23.04 -23.25
CA LEU A 8 -48.72 -22.15 -22.26
C LEU A 8 -47.27 -22.44 -21.83
N VAL A 9 -46.35 -21.54 -22.22
CA VAL A 9 -45.36 -20.95 -21.30
C VAL A 9 -45.12 -19.49 -21.73
N GLN A 10 -45.42 -18.54 -20.85
CA GLN A 10 -44.96 -17.15 -20.93
C GLN A 10 -43.43 -17.13 -20.94
N ASN A 11 -42.79 -16.47 -21.90
CA ASN A 11 -41.35 -16.29 -21.86
C ASN A 11 -40.93 -14.84 -22.18
N LEU A 12 -40.42 -14.21 -21.11
CA LEU A 12 -39.17 -13.45 -21.06
C LEU A 12 -39.08 -12.19 -21.93
N SER A 13 -39.46 -11.07 -21.32
CA SER A 13 -38.88 -9.76 -21.60
C SER A 13 -38.40 -9.14 -20.29
N HIS A 14 -37.08 -9.09 -20.08
CA HIS A 14 -36.35 -7.84 -19.81
C HIS A 14 -34.87 -8.04 -19.40
N ALA A 15 -34.03 -7.24 -20.06
CA ALA A 15 -32.70 -6.74 -19.69
C ALA A 15 -31.50 -7.71 -19.69
N SER A 16 -30.95 -7.96 -20.88
CA SER A 16 -29.54 -8.27 -21.06
C SER A 16 -28.69 -7.00 -20.87
N HIS A 17 -27.79 -6.99 -19.88
CA HIS A 17 -26.74 -5.97 -19.75
C HIS A 17 -25.60 -6.27 -20.75
N PRO A 18 -25.15 -5.29 -21.56
CA PRO A 18 -24.00 -5.46 -22.44
C PRO A 18 -22.72 -5.29 -21.61
N GLY A 19 -22.19 -6.38 -21.04
CA GLY A 19 -20.94 -6.31 -20.26
C GLY A 19 -20.47 -7.58 -19.56
N ARG A 20 -21.33 -8.60 -19.38
CA ARG A 20 -20.96 -9.84 -18.67
C ARG A 20 -20.47 -10.91 -19.66
N CYS A 21 -19.17 -11.23 -19.58
CA CYS A 21 -18.44 -12.13 -20.49
C CYS A 21 -18.21 -13.53 -19.91
N PHE A 22 -19.27 -14.22 -19.48
CA PHE A 22 -19.20 -15.64 -19.13
C PHE A 22 -20.35 -16.41 -19.77
N VAL A 23 -20.03 -17.39 -20.62
CA VAL A 23 -20.97 -18.40 -21.10
C VAL A 23 -20.43 -19.75 -20.67
N ARG A 24 -21.16 -20.43 -19.78
CA ARG A 24 -20.88 -21.82 -19.41
C ARG A 24 -21.24 -22.72 -20.60
N ASN A 25 -20.29 -23.48 -21.12
CA ASN A 25 -20.60 -24.65 -21.95
C ASN A 25 -20.22 -25.91 -21.16
N GLU A 26 -20.93 -27.01 -21.36
CA GLU A 26 -21.03 -28.19 -20.47
C GLU A 26 -19.71 -28.95 -20.15
N SER A 27 -18.54 -28.39 -20.45
CA SER A 27 -17.23 -28.96 -20.12
C SER A 27 -16.04 -27.99 -20.12
N SER A 28 -16.22 -26.66 -20.26
CA SER A 28 -15.10 -25.71 -20.18
C SER A 28 -15.50 -24.24 -19.95
N TRP A 29 -14.65 -23.50 -19.24
CA TRP A 29 -14.71 -22.04 -19.12
C TRP A 29 -14.07 -21.39 -20.35
N VAL A 30 -14.82 -20.55 -21.07
CA VAL A 30 -14.29 -19.77 -22.20
C VAL A 30 -14.48 -18.28 -21.88
N VAL A 31 -13.37 -17.59 -21.62
CA VAL A 31 -13.34 -16.13 -21.51
C VAL A 31 -13.51 -15.54 -22.90
N LYS A 32 -14.64 -14.88 -23.18
CA LYS A 32 -14.77 -14.06 -24.39
C LYS A 32 -14.07 -12.72 -24.13
N SER A 33 -13.10 -12.37 -24.99
CA SER A 33 -12.40 -11.10 -24.94
C SER A 33 -13.35 -9.93 -25.22
N PRO A 34 -13.56 -8.97 -24.29
CA PRO A 34 -14.24 -7.73 -24.60
C PRO A 34 -13.25 -6.76 -25.27
N SER A 35 -13.73 -6.10 -26.31
CA SER A 35 -13.03 -5.09 -27.11
C SER A 35 -12.84 -3.76 -26.37
N ALA A 36 -11.99 -3.75 -25.34
CA ALA A 36 -11.42 -2.53 -24.77
C ALA A 36 -9.93 -2.46 -25.13
N SER A 37 -9.51 -1.37 -25.76
CA SER A 37 -8.12 -1.13 -26.16
C SER A 37 -7.21 -1.02 -24.93
N GLY A 38 -6.31 -1.98 -24.74
CA GLY A 38 -5.34 -2.02 -23.64
C GLY A 38 -5.39 -3.32 -22.82
N PRO A 39 -4.34 -3.58 -22.00
CA PRO A 39 -4.26 -4.80 -21.18
C PRO A 39 -5.12 -4.76 -19.91
N LEU A 40 -5.65 -3.59 -19.52
CA LEU A 40 -6.38 -3.36 -18.28
C LEU A 40 -7.90 -3.36 -18.49
N ARG A 41 -8.62 -4.07 -17.63
CA ARG A 41 -10.09 -4.03 -17.47
C ARG A 41 -10.41 -3.75 -16.00
N ILE A 42 -11.14 -2.67 -15.77
CA ILE A 42 -11.61 -2.27 -14.44
C ILE A 42 -13.12 -2.56 -14.39
N SER A 43 -13.62 -3.18 -13.33
CA SER A 43 -15.06 -3.44 -13.20
C SER A 43 -15.87 -2.16 -13.01
N ASP A 44 -17.16 -2.20 -13.37
CA ASP A 44 -18.05 -1.04 -13.29
C ASP A 44 -18.12 -0.46 -11.87
N GLU A 45 -18.18 -1.34 -10.85
CA GLU A 45 -18.19 -0.93 -9.43
C GLU A 45 -16.94 -0.11 -9.06
N ILE A 46 -15.76 -0.54 -9.51
CA ILE A 46 -14.51 0.17 -9.23
C ILE A 46 -14.45 1.48 -10.02
N GLN A 47 -14.86 1.49 -11.29
CA GLN A 47 -14.91 2.72 -12.08
C GLN A 47 -15.83 3.77 -11.44
N GLU A 48 -17.01 3.36 -10.99
CA GLU A 48 -17.96 4.24 -10.29
C GLU A 48 -17.40 4.74 -8.96
N ALA A 49 -16.79 3.85 -8.16
CA ALA A 49 -16.17 4.22 -6.88
C ALA A 49 -15.08 5.27 -7.07
N LEU A 50 -14.20 5.10 -8.07
CA LEU A 50 -13.14 6.04 -8.39
C LEU A 50 -13.71 7.39 -8.88
N ALA A 51 -14.72 7.38 -9.75
CA ALA A 51 -15.38 8.59 -10.25
C ALA A 51 -16.03 9.39 -9.10
N MET A 52 -16.60 8.69 -8.12
CA MET A 52 -17.22 9.29 -6.93
C MET A 52 -16.23 9.58 -5.80
N LYS A 53 -14.93 9.32 -5.98
CA LYS A 53 -13.89 9.45 -4.95
C LYS A 53 -14.20 8.65 -3.67
N LYS A 54 -14.88 7.50 -3.81
CA LYS A 54 -15.09 6.56 -2.72
C LYS A 54 -13.77 5.79 -2.45
N PRO A 55 -13.51 5.36 -1.21
CA PRO A 55 -12.29 4.63 -0.88
C PRO A 55 -12.30 3.24 -1.54
N VAL A 56 -11.28 2.96 -2.35
CA VAL A 56 -11.06 1.66 -3.00
C VAL A 56 -9.80 1.02 -2.43
N VAL A 57 -9.86 -0.29 -2.15
CA VAL A 57 -8.75 -1.07 -1.59
C VAL A 57 -8.44 -2.23 -2.53
N ALA A 58 -7.25 -2.24 -3.11
CA ALA A 58 -6.80 -3.37 -3.92
C ALA A 58 -6.52 -4.61 -3.07
N LEU A 59 -6.69 -5.79 -3.65
CA LEU A 59 -6.36 -7.11 -3.07
C LEU A 59 -5.63 -7.97 -4.10
N GLU A 60 -4.69 -8.80 -3.65
CA GLU A 60 -3.95 -9.72 -4.52
C GLU A 60 -4.68 -11.05 -4.73
N SER A 61 -4.41 -11.74 -5.83
CA SER A 61 -4.96 -13.08 -6.12
C SER A 61 -3.96 -14.23 -5.93
N THR A 62 -2.69 -13.96 -5.61
CA THR A 62 -1.74 -15.04 -5.26
C THR A 62 -2.18 -15.80 -4.01
N ILE A 63 -2.78 -15.13 -3.02
CA ILE A 63 -3.30 -15.81 -1.83
C ILE A 63 -4.43 -16.80 -2.20
N ILE A 64 -5.22 -16.46 -3.23
CA ILE A 64 -6.34 -17.27 -3.73
C ILE A 64 -5.83 -18.47 -4.53
N THR A 65 -4.84 -18.27 -5.39
CA THR A 65 -4.37 -19.27 -6.35
C THR A 65 -3.25 -20.17 -5.83
N HIS A 66 -2.38 -19.65 -4.95
CA HIS A 66 -1.15 -20.34 -4.50
C HIS A 66 -0.93 -20.27 -2.98
N GLY A 67 -1.64 -19.40 -2.26
CA GLY A 67 -1.38 -19.14 -0.84
C GLY A 67 -2.15 -20.03 0.11
N MET A 68 -3.33 -20.50 -0.28
CA MET A 68 -4.21 -21.32 0.55
C MET A 68 -4.86 -22.44 -0.28
N PRO A 69 -5.18 -23.59 0.33
CA PRO A 69 -5.92 -24.66 -0.34
C PRO A 69 -7.38 -24.27 -0.58
N TYR A 70 -8.03 -24.94 -1.52
CA TYR A 70 -9.47 -24.85 -1.72
C TYR A 70 -10.21 -25.77 -0.72
N PRO A 71 -11.32 -25.33 -0.09
CA PRO A 71 -12.07 -24.07 -0.32
C PRO A 71 -11.67 -22.89 0.57
N GLU A 72 -10.66 -23.04 1.43
CA GLU A 72 -10.25 -22.00 2.39
C GLU A 72 -9.82 -20.70 1.67
N ASN A 73 -9.12 -20.83 0.55
CA ASN A 73 -8.72 -19.70 -0.29
C ASN A 73 -9.88 -18.81 -0.71
N MET A 74 -10.98 -19.40 -1.17
CA MET A 74 -12.20 -18.70 -1.58
C MET A 74 -12.90 -18.07 -0.38
N ARG A 75 -13.07 -18.84 0.71
CA ARG A 75 -13.71 -18.35 1.94
C ARG A 75 -12.96 -17.13 2.48
N THR A 76 -11.64 -17.20 2.57
CA THR A 76 -10.82 -16.09 3.08
C THR A 76 -10.89 -14.88 2.15
N ALA A 77 -10.86 -15.05 0.84
CA ALA A 77 -10.98 -13.94 -0.10
C ALA A 77 -12.31 -13.19 0.07
N LEU A 78 -13.43 -13.92 0.16
CA LEU A 78 -14.75 -13.35 0.40
C LEU A 78 -14.87 -12.67 1.78
N GLU A 79 -14.31 -13.27 2.83
CA GLU A 79 -14.28 -12.67 4.17
C GLU A 79 -13.52 -11.34 4.19
N VAL A 80 -12.39 -11.25 3.48
CA VAL A 80 -11.61 -10.03 3.34
C VAL A 80 -12.37 -8.96 2.56
N GLU A 81 -12.98 -9.31 1.41
CA GLU A 81 -13.82 -8.36 0.66
C GLU A 81 -14.98 -7.82 1.51
N ASN A 82 -15.68 -8.71 2.23
CA ASN A 82 -16.77 -8.33 3.12
C ASN A 82 -16.29 -7.42 4.26
N THR A 83 -15.12 -7.67 4.83
CA THR A 83 -14.53 -6.83 5.88
C THR A 83 -14.26 -5.41 5.40
N ILE A 84 -13.77 -5.26 4.18
CA ILE A 84 -13.55 -3.95 3.54
C ILE A 84 -14.88 -3.23 3.32
N ARG A 85 -15.90 -3.95 2.82
CA ARG A 85 -17.25 -3.40 2.62
C ARG A 85 -17.90 -2.93 3.93
N LEU A 86 -17.73 -3.69 5.02
CA LEU A 86 -18.21 -3.30 6.35
C LEU A 86 -17.62 -1.98 6.85
N HIS A 87 -16.43 -1.60 6.37
CA HIS A 87 -15.78 -0.33 6.70
C HIS A 87 -16.02 0.77 5.64
N ASN A 88 -17.09 0.63 4.84
CA ASN A 88 -17.50 1.59 3.80
C ASN A 88 -16.45 1.82 2.70
N ALA A 89 -15.59 0.84 2.44
CA ALA A 89 -14.66 0.83 1.33
C ALA A 89 -15.03 -0.25 0.30
N ILE A 90 -14.51 -0.10 -0.92
CA ILE A 90 -14.81 -0.98 -2.04
C ILE A 90 -13.58 -1.87 -2.31
N PRO A 91 -13.69 -3.21 -2.19
CA PRO A 91 -12.60 -4.11 -2.48
C PRO A 91 -12.40 -4.25 -4.00
N ALA A 92 -11.15 -4.26 -4.44
CA ALA A 92 -10.75 -4.46 -5.83
C ALA A 92 -9.76 -5.62 -5.91
N THR A 93 -10.26 -6.85 -5.90
CA THR A 93 -9.40 -8.02 -6.12
C THR A 93 -8.85 -8.03 -7.54
N VAL A 94 -7.53 -8.13 -7.65
CA VAL A 94 -6.79 -8.06 -8.92
C VAL A 94 -6.35 -9.45 -9.34
N ALA A 95 -6.56 -9.80 -10.61
CA ALA A 95 -6.01 -11.00 -11.22
C ALA A 95 -5.75 -10.79 -12.72
N ILE A 96 -5.18 -11.80 -13.38
CA ILE A 96 -5.09 -11.85 -14.84
C ILE A 96 -5.99 -12.97 -15.32
N LEU A 97 -6.92 -12.65 -16.22
CA LEU A 97 -7.85 -13.61 -16.80
C LEU A 97 -7.79 -13.50 -18.31
N GLY A 98 -7.44 -14.60 -18.99
CA GLY A 98 -7.32 -14.62 -20.45
C GLY A 98 -6.36 -13.55 -21.02
N GLY A 99 -5.25 -13.28 -20.34
CA GLY A 99 -4.26 -12.26 -20.73
C GLY A 99 -4.69 -10.80 -20.53
N LYS A 100 -5.74 -10.55 -19.73
CA LYS A 100 -6.18 -9.21 -19.35
C LYS A 100 -6.01 -9.02 -17.85
N ILE A 101 -5.43 -7.89 -17.43
CA ILE A 101 -5.44 -7.47 -16.03
C ILE A 101 -6.87 -7.09 -15.68
N GLN A 102 -7.47 -7.79 -14.73
CA GLN A 102 -8.81 -7.55 -14.22
C GLN A 102 -8.71 -6.94 -12.82
N VAL A 103 -9.26 -5.75 -12.65
CA VAL A 103 -9.32 -5.04 -11.35
C VAL A 103 -10.78 -5.02 -10.89
N GLY A 104 -11.05 -5.70 -9.78
CA GLY A 104 -12.40 -6.00 -9.31
C GLY A 104 -12.97 -7.23 -10.02
N ILE A 105 -12.36 -8.39 -9.77
CA ILE A 105 -12.93 -9.68 -10.20
C ILE A 105 -14.23 -9.98 -9.45
N ASP A 106 -15.17 -10.67 -10.10
CA ASP A 106 -16.39 -11.14 -9.45
C ASP A 106 -16.20 -12.48 -8.73
N GLU A 107 -17.24 -12.91 -7.99
CA GLU A 107 -17.21 -14.17 -7.22
C GLU A 107 -16.99 -15.40 -8.11
N HIS A 108 -17.52 -15.42 -9.34
CA HIS A 108 -17.34 -16.54 -10.26
C HIS A 108 -15.91 -16.59 -10.84
N GLU A 109 -15.37 -15.41 -11.20
CA GLU A 109 -13.98 -15.25 -11.60
C GLU A 109 -13.02 -15.69 -10.47
N MET A 110 -13.36 -15.35 -9.23
CA MET A 110 -12.61 -15.74 -8.04
C MET A 110 -12.68 -17.25 -7.79
N GLU A 111 -13.86 -17.87 -7.89
CA GLU A 111 -14.04 -19.31 -7.75
C GLU A 111 -13.25 -20.09 -8.81
N PHE A 112 -13.27 -19.61 -10.06
CA PHE A 112 -12.47 -20.17 -11.15
C PHE A 112 -10.96 -20.13 -10.85
N LEU A 113 -10.47 -19.05 -10.24
CA LEU A 113 -9.07 -18.96 -9.80
C LEU A 113 -8.78 -19.89 -8.62
N ALA A 114 -9.71 -20.03 -7.69
CA ALA A 114 -9.56 -20.77 -6.44
C ALA A 114 -9.62 -22.31 -6.61
N ASN A 115 -10.41 -22.81 -7.55
CA ASN A 115 -10.73 -24.24 -7.68
C ASN A 115 -9.59 -25.11 -8.30
N GLY A 116 -8.46 -24.49 -8.67
CA GLY A 116 -7.31 -25.18 -9.26
C GLY A 116 -7.41 -25.49 -10.77
N GLU A 117 -8.57 -25.28 -11.40
CA GLU A 117 -8.78 -25.53 -12.83
C GLU A 117 -8.20 -24.41 -13.71
N SER A 118 -8.05 -23.20 -13.17
CA SER A 118 -7.56 -22.02 -13.89
C SER A 118 -6.14 -22.15 -14.45
N LYS A 119 -5.33 -23.08 -13.90
CA LYS A 119 -3.89 -23.19 -14.17
C LYS A 119 -3.18 -21.83 -14.06
N ALA A 120 -3.62 -21.00 -13.12
CA ALA A 120 -3.12 -19.65 -12.96
C ALA A 120 -1.62 -19.65 -12.65
N ILE A 121 -0.87 -18.82 -13.36
CA ILE A 121 0.57 -18.62 -13.10
C ILE A 121 0.72 -17.60 -11.98
N LYS A 122 1.55 -17.89 -10.97
CA LYS A 122 1.96 -16.88 -9.99
C LYS A 122 2.70 -15.75 -10.70
N THR A 123 2.10 -14.57 -10.74
CA THR A 123 2.50 -13.49 -11.65
C THR A 123 3.04 -12.29 -10.88
N SER A 124 4.36 -12.12 -10.91
CA SER A 124 5.07 -10.92 -10.45
C SER A 124 5.38 -9.97 -11.61
N ARG A 125 6.09 -8.86 -11.37
CA ARG A 125 6.46 -7.86 -12.40
C ARG A 125 7.04 -8.47 -13.66
N ARG A 126 7.99 -9.41 -13.52
CA ARG A 126 8.69 -10.02 -14.65
C ARG A 126 7.80 -10.97 -15.46
N ASP A 127 6.77 -11.52 -14.82
CA ASP A 127 5.90 -12.55 -15.41
C ASP A 127 4.73 -11.88 -16.16
N LEU A 128 4.35 -10.65 -15.78
CA LEU A 128 3.27 -9.87 -16.39
C LEU A 128 3.31 -9.87 -17.93
N PRO A 129 4.41 -9.48 -18.62
CA PRO A 129 4.43 -9.44 -20.08
C PRO A 129 4.14 -10.81 -20.72
N TYR A 130 4.67 -11.88 -20.13
CA TYR A 130 4.46 -13.24 -20.63
C TYR A 130 2.99 -13.66 -20.47
N VAL A 131 2.43 -13.56 -19.27
CA VAL A 131 1.04 -13.99 -18.99
C VAL A 131 0.03 -13.20 -19.85
N LEU A 132 0.24 -11.90 -20.01
CA LEU A 132 -0.61 -11.04 -20.84
C LEU A 132 -0.50 -11.40 -22.33
N SER A 133 0.71 -11.55 -22.86
CA SER A 133 0.93 -11.83 -24.29
C SER A 133 0.39 -13.20 -24.72
N GLN A 134 0.39 -14.17 -23.81
CA GLN A 134 -0.03 -15.54 -24.09
C GLN A 134 -1.52 -15.80 -23.83
N GLY A 135 -2.29 -14.79 -23.38
CA GLY A 135 -3.70 -15.01 -23.08
C GLY A 135 -3.92 -15.91 -21.86
N LEU A 136 -2.97 -15.98 -20.93
CA LEU A 136 -3.00 -16.91 -19.79
C LEU A 136 -3.71 -16.30 -18.58
N ASN A 137 -4.01 -17.16 -17.61
CA ASN A 137 -4.50 -16.74 -16.29
C ASN A 137 -3.33 -16.56 -15.33
N GLY A 138 -3.47 -15.62 -14.40
CA GLY A 138 -2.42 -15.32 -13.44
C GLY A 138 -2.96 -14.84 -12.10
N GLY A 139 -2.42 -15.40 -11.03
CA GLY A 139 -2.57 -14.87 -9.68
C GLY A 139 -1.50 -13.81 -9.44
N THR A 140 -1.87 -12.55 -9.26
CA THR A 140 -0.91 -11.45 -9.09
C THR A 140 -0.29 -11.51 -7.70
N THR A 141 1.03 -11.36 -7.61
CA THR A 141 1.73 -11.18 -6.32
C THR A 141 1.53 -9.76 -5.81
N VAL A 142 2.16 -9.41 -4.68
CA VAL A 142 2.25 -8.02 -4.20
C VAL A 142 2.75 -7.10 -5.32
N SER A 143 3.90 -7.39 -5.93
CA SER A 143 4.44 -6.60 -7.04
C SER A 143 3.47 -6.47 -8.24
N GLY A 144 2.88 -7.58 -8.71
CA GLY A 144 1.94 -7.55 -9.83
C GLY A 144 0.65 -6.78 -9.51
N THR A 145 0.19 -6.86 -8.28
CA THR A 145 -1.01 -6.17 -7.78
C THR A 145 -0.75 -4.67 -7.63
N MET A 146 0.42 -4.26 -7.13
CA MET A 146 0.80 -2.84 -7.03
C MET A 146 0.78 -2.17 -8.41
N ILE A 147 1.42 -2.78 -9.41
CA ILE A 147 1.43 -2.26 -10.79
C ILE A 147 0.00 -2.08 -11.31
N SER A 148 -0.83 -3.12 -11.15
CA SER A 148 -2.21 -3.13 -11.64
C SER A 148 -3.10 -2.12 -10.91
N ALA A 149 -2.97 -2.00 -9.59
CA ALA A 149 -3.68 -1.04 -8.76
C ALA A 149 -3.31 0.40 -9.14
N HIS A 150 -2.02 0.66 -9.35
CA HIS A 150 -1.55 1.97 -9.79
C HIS A 150 -2.08 2.33 -11.18
N MET A 151 -2.05 1.39 -12.13
CA MET A 151 -2.65 1.57 -13.46
C MET A 151 -4.15 1.87 -13.40
N ALA A 152 -4.86 1.35 -12.38
CA ALA A 152 -6.27 1.62 -12.12
C ALA A 152 -6.53 2.86 -11.26
N GLY A 153 -5.49 3.58 -10.81
CA GLY A 153 -5.64 4.76 -9.95
C GLY A 153 -6.00 4.45 -8.50
N ILE A 154 -5.75 3.23 -8.02
CA ILE A 154 -6.02 2.80 -6.64
C ILE A 154 -4.74 2.96 -5.79
N PRO A 155 -4.72 3.85 -4.78
CA PRO A 155 -3.51 4.16 -4.03
C PRO A 155 -3.27 3.26 -2.81
N ILE A 156 -4.19 2.35 -2.48
CA ILE A 156 -4.15 1.51 -1.28
C ILE A 156 -4.29 0.03 -1.65
N PHE A 157 -3.42 -0.81 -1.11
CA PHE A 157 -3.41 -2.26 -1.30
C PHE A 157 -3.22 -2.96 0.05
N VAL A 158 -4.00 -4.02 0.32
CA VAL A 158 -3.87 -4.85 1.52
C VAL A 158 -3.47 -6.28 1.14
N THR A 159 -2.52 -6.86 1.88
CA THR A 159 -2.11 -8.28 1.77
C THR A 159 -1.84 -8.87 3.16
N GLY A 160 -1.71 -10.19 3.27
CA GLY A 160 -1.26 -10.84 4.51
C GLY A 160 0.19 -10.50 4.86
N GLY A 161 1.10 -10.51 3.89
CA GLY A 161 2.53 -10.23 4.12
C GLY A 161 3.26 -9.97 2.81
N VAL A 162 4.29 -9.13 2.84
CA VAL A 162 5.12 -8.85 1.65
C VAL A 162 6.19 -9.91 1.46
N GLY A 163 6.64 -10.11 0.22
CA GLY A 163 7.87 -10.84 -0.05
C GLY A 163 9.09 -10.10 0.48
N GLY A 164 10.26 -10.75 0.38
CA GLY A 164 11.49 -10.25 0.98
C GLY A 164 12.70 -11.04 0.51
N VAL A 165 13.79 -10.94 1.26
CA VAL A 165 15.01 -11.72 1.06
C VAL A 165 14.78 -13.14 1.56
N HIS A 166 15.08 -14.15 0.76
CA HIS A 166 14.94 -15.55 1.17
C HIS A 166 16.12 -15.99 2.06
N ARG A 167 15.90 -16.99 2.89
CA ARG A 167 16.98 -17.63 3.67
C ARG A 167 17.96 -18.29 2.70
N GLY A 168 19.26 -18.00 2.82
CA GLY A 168 20.28 -18.47 1.86
C GLY A 168 20.53 -17.53 0.66
N ALA A 169 19.88 -16.37 0.61
CA ALA A 169 20.02 -15.40 -0.48
C ALA A 169 21.43 -14.80 -0.64
N GLU A 170 22.30 -14.88 0.37
CA GLU A 170 23.71 -14.51 0.25
C GLU A 170 24.45 -15.35 -0.81
N SER A 171 23.94 -16.55 -1.11
CA SER A 171 24.48 -17.44 -2.13
C SER A 171 23.55 -17.54 -3.35
N THR A 172 22.23 -17.57 -3.13
CA THR A 172 21.26 -17.81 -4.22
C THR A 172 20.80 -16.54 -4.91
N MET A 173 20.96 -15.37 -4.27
CA MET A 173 20.38 -14.09 -4.69
C MET A 173 18.86 -14.14 -4.87
N ASP A 174 18.17 -15.05 -4.16
CA ASP A 174 16.70 -15.18 -4.19
C ASP A 174 16.05 -14.07 -3.35
N ILE A 175 15.73 -12.96 -4.01
CA ILE A 175 15.14 -11.77 -3.42
C ILE A 175 13.83 -11.46 -4.15
N SER A 176 12.75 -11.28 -3.39
CA SER A 176 11.44 -10.98 -3.96
C SER A 176 11.45 -9.64 -4.69
N ALA A 177 10.88 -9.63 -5.91
CA ALA A 177 10.61 -8.42 -6.67
C ALA A 177 9.65 -7.44 -5.97
N ASP A 178 8.92 -7.90 -4.94
CA ASP A 178 8.07 -7.04 -4.11
C ASP A 178 8.86 -5.89 -3.50
N LEU A 179 10.09 -6.13 -3.03
CA LEU A 179 10.92 -5.10 -2.40
C LEU A 179 11.28 -3.98 -3.38
N THR A 180 11.64 -4.34 -4.62
CA THR A 180 11.91 -3.37 -5.67
C THR A 180 10.64 -2.63 -6.10
N GLU A 181 9.49 -3.32 -6.14
CA GLU A 181 8.23 -2.69 -6.52
C GLU A 181 7.73 -1.68 -5.48
N LEU A 182 7.92 -1.97 -4.19
CA LEU A 182 7.60 -1.06 -3.08
C LEU A 182 8.26 0.31 -3.24
N GLY A 183 9.48 0.35 -3.78
CA GLY A 183 10.21 1.60 -4.05
C GLY A 183 9.83 2.29 -5.36
N ARG A 184 9.08 1.64 -6.26
CA ARG A 184 8.81 2.13 -7.64
C ARG A 184 7.37 2.57 -7.86
N THR A 185 6.42 1.88 -7.24
CA THR A 185 5.00 2.06 -7.54
C THR A 185 4.31 2.77 -6.38
N PRO A 186 3.65 3.92 -6.61
CA PRO A 186 3.08 4.75 -5.55
C PRO A 186 1.74 4.19 -5.06
N VAL A 187 1.80 3.04 -4.40
CA VAL A 187 0.67 2.37 -3.76
C VAL A 187 1.09 2.04 -2.33
N ALA A 188 0.31 2.50 -1.36
CA ALA A 188 0.51 2.15 0.04
C ALA A 188 0.11 0.69 0.27
N VAL A 189 1.05 -0.13 0.76
CA VAL A 189 0.83 -1.54 1.05
C VAL A 189 0.67 -1.75 2.55
N ILE A 190 -0.49 -2.26 2.96
CA ILE A 190 -0.79 -2.63 4.34
C ILE A 190 -0.63 -4.15 4.46
N SER A 191 0.19 -4.59 5.40
CA SER A 191 0.46 -6.02 5.62
C SER A 191 0.80 -6.32 7.07
N ALA A 192 0.83 -7.61 7.43
CA ALA A 192 1.36 -8.07 8.72
C ALA A 192 2.91 -8.16 8.73
N GLY A 193 3.58 -7.41 7.83
CA GLY A 193 5.03 -7.40 7.68
C GLY A 193 5.55 -8.35 6.60
N ILE A 194 6.78 -8.83 6.80
CA ILE A 194 7.47 -9.75 5.89
C ILE A 194 6.99 -11.18 6.18
N LYS A 195 6.71 -11.98 5.14
CA LYS A 195 6.30 -13.38 5.31
C LYS A 195 7.32 -14.15 6.17
N SER A 196 6.87 -14.85 7.21
CA SER A 196 7.72 -15.48 8.24
C SER A 196 8.69 -16.56 7.71
N ILE A 197 8.41 -17.12 6.54
CA ILE A 197 9.27 -18.09 5.84
C ILE A 197 10.58 -17.46 5.31
N LEU A 198 10.67 -16.14 5.28
CA LEU A 198 11.78 -15.38 4.72
C LEU A 198 12.87 -15.08 5.77
N ASP A 199 13.94 -14.42 5.33
CA ASP A 199 14.99 -13.86 6.16
C ASP A 199 14.62 -12.42 6.52
N ILE A 200 13.96 -12.25 7.67
CA ILE A 200 13.46 -10.94 8.11
C ILE A 200 14.62 -9.96 8.34
N PRO A 201 15.68 -10.28 9.12
CA PRO A 201 16.79 -9.36 9.32
C PRO A 201 17.41 -8.85 8.02
N ARG A 202 17.69 -9.74 7.05
CA ARG A 202 18.25 -9.29 5.76
C ARG A 202 17.26 -8.53 4.90
N THR A 203 15.97 -8.83 5.03
CA THR A 203 14.95 -8.02 4.35
C THR A 203 14.93 -6.60 4.91
N LEU A 204 15.10 -6.41 6.23
CA LEU A 204 15.17 -5.08 6.84
C LEU A 204 16.39 -4.28 6.38
N GLU A 205 17.54 -4.92 6.17
CA GLU A 205 18.73 -4.27 5.57
C GLU A 205 18.47 -3.76 4.15
N TYR A 206 17.56 -4.41 3.43
CA TYR A 206 17.16 -3.98 2.10
C TYR A 206 16.27 -2.73 2.14
N LEU A 207 15.59 -2.46 3.26
CA LEU A 207 14.66 -1.35 3.41
C LEU A 207 15.37 -0.06 3.80
N VAL A 208 14.91 1.03 3.19
CA VAL A 208 15.32 2.37 3.55
C VAL A 208 14.09 3.17 3.92
N VAL A 209 14.13 3.83 5.07
CA VAL A 209 13.04 4.70 5.53
C VAL A 209 13.41 6.13 5.23
N ILE A 210 12.56 6.82 4.48
CA ILE A 210 12.75 8.22 4.13
C ILE A 210 11.61 9.03 4.72
N GLY A 211 11.93 10.02 5.53
CA GLY A 211 10.91 10.92 6.04
C GLY A 211 11.39 11.90 7.09
N GLY A 212 10.46 12.74 7.53
CA GLY A 212 10.73 13.76 8.54
C GLY A 212 11.02 13.14 9.91
N THR A 213 11.89 13.83 10.63
CA THR A 213 12.12 13.67 12.07
C THR A 213 11.97 15.05 12.70
N ASN A 214 11.37 15.14 13.89
CA ASN A 214 11.15 16.43 14.55
C ASN A 214 11.10 16.29 16.08
N VAL A 215 11.21 17.41 16.77
CA VAL A 215 10.97 17.50 18.23
C VAL A 215 9.58 18.05 18.46
N ASP A 216 8.76 17.33 19.22
CA ASP A 216 7.40 17.71 19.57
C ASP A 216 7.37 18.33 20.97
N PHE A 217 6.71 19.47 21.09
CA PHE A 217 6.35 20.10 22.35
C PHE A 217 4.83 20.05 22.49
N THR A 218 4.35 19.48 23.60
CA THR A 218 2.93 19.53 23.96
C THR A 218 2.79 20.46 25.17
N SER A 219 2.21 21.63 24.93
CA SER A 219 1.89 22.62 25.95
C SER A 219 0.42 22.47 26.33
N SER A 220 0.11 22.28 27.61
CA SER A 220 -1.27 22.16 28.11
C SER A 220 -1.53 23.21 29.18
N PHE A 221 -2.65 23.92 29.08
CA PHE A 221 -3.03 24.90 30.10
C PHE A 221 -3.68 24.25 31.32
N GLY A 222 -3.45 24.86 32.49
CA GLY A 222 -4.31 24.65 33.65
C GLY A 222 -5.65 25.37 33.48
N THR A 223 -6.48 25.34 34.52
CA THR A 223 -7.74 26.11 34.52
C THR A 223 -7.49 27.55 34.98
N PRO A 224 -8.12 28.56 34.34
CA PRO A 224 -9.00 28.49 33.17
C PRO A 224 -8.25 28.45 31.83
N ASP A 225 -8.97 28.14 30.74
CA ASP A 225 -8.45 28.19 29.38
C ASP A 225 -7.84 29.56 29.00
N PRO A 226 -6.83 29.57 28.12
CA PRO A 226 -6.14 30.79 27.71
C PRO A 226 -7.06 31.71 26.92
N LYS A 227 -6.77 33.02 26.97
CA LYS A 227 -7.40 34.03 26.12
C LYS A 227 -6.33 34.67 25.22
N PRO A 228 -6.69 35.15 24.01
CA PRO A 228 -5.75 35.81 23.11
C PRO A 228 -5.46 37.25 23.56
N ASN A 229 -4.93 37.41 24.78
CA ASN A 229 -4.65 38.69 25.43
C ASN A 229 -3.14 38.89 25.72
N GLY A 230 -2.29 37.96 25.29
CA GLY A 230 -0.85 37.99 25.54
C GLY A 230 -0.44 37.66 26.99
N ALA A 231 -1.35 37.18 27.84
CA ALA A 231 -1.04 36.78 29.20
C ALA A 231 -0.33 35.41 29.26
N THR A 232 0.47 35.22 30.31
CA THR A 232 1.06 33.92 30.65
C THR A 232 0.11 33.14 31.56
N TYR A 233 -0.09 31.86 31.25
CA TYR A 233 -0.97 30.97 32.00
C TYR A 233 -0.18 29.82 32.64
N PRO A 234 -0.55 29.35 33.84
CA PRO A 234 0.02 28.14 34.40
C PRO A 234 -0.33 26.93 33.52
N GLY A 235 0.60 26.00 33.38
CA GLY A 235 0.45 24.84 32.52
C GLY A 235 1.64 23.89 32.58
N THR A 236 1.65 22.89 31.70
CA THR A 236 2.78 21.97 31.54
C THR A 236 3.28 21.98 30.11
N VAL A 237 4.57 21.78 29.91
CA VAL A 237 5.18 21.57 28.60
C VAL A 237 5.90 20.23 28.64
N LYS A 238 5.53 19.33 27.74
CA LYS A 238 6.19 18.02 27.57
C LYS A 238 6.94 18.02 26.25
N GLN A 239 8.15 17.49 26.27
CA GLN A 239 8.92 17.24 25.05
C GLN A 239 8.79 15.75 24.70
N SER A 240 8.57 15.48 23.43
CA SER A 240 8.74 14.16 22.81
C SER A 240 9.49 14.32 21.49
N PHE A 241 9.88 13.20 20.90
CA PHE A 241 10.40 13.19 19.54
C PHE A 241 9.28 12.70 18.64
N GLY A 242 9.26 13.15 17.40
CA GLY A 242 8.23 12.84 16.43
C GLY A 242 8.80 12.58 15.05
N GLY A 243 7.89 12.58 14.09
CA GLY A 243 8.20 12.44 12.67
C GLY A 243 7.79 11.08 12.16
N VAL A 244 6.98 11.06 11.10
CA VAL A 244 6.45 9.81 10.54
C VAL A 244 7.58 8.89 10.10
N GLY A 245 8.58 9.43 9.38
CA GLY A 245 9.76 8.68 8.97
C GLY A 245 10.52 8.13 10.17
N ARG A 246 10.77 8.98 11.18
CA ARG A 246 11.46 8.58 12.40
C ARG A 246 10.72 7.44 13.10
N ASN A 247 9.42 7.58 13.35
CA ASN A 247 8.62 6.60 14.08
C ASN A 247 8.63 5.22 13.39
N ILE A 248 8.63 5.20 12.06
CA ILE A 248 8.68 3.95 11.29
C ILE A 248 10.07 3.33 11.38
N ALA A 249 11.12 4.11 11.17
CA ALA A 249 12.49 3.64 11.28
C ALA A 249 12.79 3.13 12.70
N ASP A 250 12.26 3.80 13.72
CA ASP A 250 12.32 3.40 15.13
C ASP A 250 11.64 2.03 15.34
N CYS A 251 10.39 1.86 14.89
CA CYS A 251 9.69 0.57 14.99
C CYS A 251 10.41 -0.56 14.24
N LEU A 252 10.92 -0.29 13.03
CA LEU A 252 11.63 -1.30 12.24
C LEU A 252 12.98 -1.68 12.86
N SER A 253 13.67 -0.74 13.51
CA SER A 253 14.90 -1.00 14.27
C SER A 253 14.69 -1.99 15.42
N LEU A 254 13.46 -2.18 15.90
CA LEU A 254 13.14 -3.14 16.96
C LEU A 254 12.92 -4.58 16.45
N LEU A 255 12.79 -4.78 15.13
CA LEU A 255 12.45 -6.08 14.54
C LEU A 255 13.67 -6.98 14.28
N GLY A 256 14.89 -6.46 14.39
CA GLY A 256 16.11 -7.22 14.15
C GLY A 256 17.36 -6.49 14.64
N PRO A 257 18.52 -7.16 14.62
CA PRO A 257 19.77 -6.58 15.09
C PRO A 257 20.33 -5.48 14.17
N ASN A 258 19.87 -5.45 12.91
CA ASN A 258 20.33 -4.53 11.88
C ASN A 258 19.18 -3.57 11.54
N PRO A 259 19.18 -2.33 12.07
CA PRO A 259 18.15 -1.36 11.77
C PRO A 259 18.18 -0.94 10.30
N PRO A 260 17.04 -0.63 9.67
CA PRO A 260 17.04 -0.10 8.32
C PRO A 260 17.66 1.29 8.29
N LEU A 261 18.24 1.65 7.15
CA LEU A 261 18.80 2.97 6.93
C LEU A 261 17.70 4.04 7.06
N PHE A 262 17.90 5.03 7.93
CA PHE A 262 16.99 6.17 8.05
C PHE A 262 17.56 7.43 7.38
N LEU A 263 16.89 7.87 6.33
CA LEU A 263 17.18 9.08 5.57
C LEU A 263 16.32 10.25 6.06
N SER A 264 16.97 11.27 6.61
CA SER A 264 16.30 12.47 7.10
C SER A 264 17.22 13.69 7.12
N ALA A 265 16.71 14.81 7.64
CA ALA A 265 17.48 16.03 7.82
C ALA A 265 17.16 16.69 9.18
N ILE A 266 18.21 17.10 9.88
CA ILE A 266 18.18 17.82 11.16
C ILE A 266 19.15 19.01 11.13
N GLY A 267 18.95 19.97 12.03
CA GLY A 267 19.85 21.11 12.19
C GLY A 267 21.17 20.73 12.85
N GLN A 268 21.91 21.73 13.31
CA GLN A 268 23.08 21.55 14.21
C GLN A 268 22.85 22.22 15.57
N ASP A 269 21.59 22.21 16.02
CA ASP A 269 21.16 22.79 17.28
C ASP A 269 21.12 21.75 18.42
N VAL A 270 20.76 22.21 19.62
CA VAL A 270 20.63 21.34 20.80
C VAL A 270 19.56 20.25 20.58
N TYR A 271 18.52 20.55 19.82
CA TYR A 271 17.45 19.59 19.52
C TYR A 271 17.95 18.43 18.67
N ALA A 272 18.79 18.70 17.66
CA ALA A 272 19.47 17.65 16.89
C ALA A 272 20.29 16.74 17.81
N GLN A 273 21.04 17.31 18.76
CA GLN A 273 21.87 16.51 19.67
C GLN A 273 21.04 15.58 20.55
N THR A 274 19.94 16.07 21.12
CA THR A 274 19.05 15.23 21.95
C THR A 274 18.36 14.15 21.12
N LEU A 275 17.92 14.48 19.91
CA LEU A 275 17.30 13.53 18.98
C LEU A 275 18.26 12.39 18.63
N LEU A 276 19.50 12.71 18.27
CA LEU A 276 20.53 11.71 17.95
C LEU A 276 20.83 10.80 19.14
N ALA A 277 20.87 11.34 20.36
CA ALA A 277 21.08 10.54 21.57
C ALA A 277 19.91 9.58 21.84
N GLN A 278 18.66 10.05 21.67
CA GLN A 278 17.46 9.24 21.90
C GLN A 278 17.26 8.16 20.84
N CYS A 279 17.75 8.39 19.62
CA CYS A 279 17.61 7.49 18.48
C CYS A 279 18.89 6.67 18.20
N ALA A 280 19.79 6.54 19.17
CA ALA A 280 21.10 5.89 18.98
C ALA A 280 21.04 4.39 18.59
N HIS A 281 19.89 3.74 18.77
CA HIS A 281 19.64 2.36 18.35
C HIS A 281 19.21 2.23 16.87
N MET A 282 18.95 3.34 16.18
CA MET A 282 18.60 3.38 14.76
C MET A 282 19.85 3.59 13.89
N ASP A 283 19.80 3.23 12.61
CA ASP A 283 20.83 3.65 11.65
C ASP A 283 20.58 5.09 11.20
N LEU A 284 21.32 6.02 11.81
CA LEU A 284 21.25 7.46 11.54
C LEU A 284 22.36 7.96 10.60
N SER A 285 23.08 7.04 9.93
CA SER A 285 24.22 7.39 9.07
C SER A 285 23.87 8.39 7.96
N GLU A 286 22.63 8.33 7.47
CA GLU A 286 22.09 9.23 6.45
C GLU A 286 21.05 10.24 6.97
N VAL A 287 21.19 10.63 8.25
CA VAL A 287 20.51 11.80 8.79
C VAL A 287 21.42 13.03 8.63
N ARG A 288 21.14 13.85 7.61
CA ARG A 288 21.95 15.05 7.31
C ARG A 288 21.85 16.08 8.42
N ARG A 289 22.99 16.66 8.77
CA ARG A 289 23.09 17.77 9.74
C ARG A 289 23.40 19.06 9.01
N LEU A 290 22.42 19.96 8.94
CA LEU A 290 22.51 21.19 8.16
C LEU A 290 22.75 22.40 9.08
N PRO A 291 23.93 23.07 9.02
CA PRO A 291 24.26 24.17 9.94
C PRO A 291 23.35 25.39 9.83
N SER A 292 22.80 25.64 8.64
CA SER A 292 21.99 26.83 8.33
C SER A 292 20.50 26.63 8.56
N HIS A 293 20.08 25.51 9.15
CA HIS A 293 18.67 25.18 9.36
C HIS A 293 18.44 24.74 10.81
N SER A 294 17.27 25.06 11.33
CA SER A 294 16.78 24.53 12.60
C SER A 294 16.34 23.08 12.43
N THR A 295 16.53 22.25 13.46
CA THR A 295 15.87 20.95 13.56
C THR A 295 14.37 21.17 13.59
N ALA A 296 13.62 20.38 12.83
CA ALA A 296 12.17 20.52 12.76
C ALA A 296 11.55 20.42 14.16
N THR A 297 10.60 21.31 14.45
CA THR A 297 9.86 21.33 15.71
C THR A 297 8.36 21.46 15.48
N TYR A 298 7.58 20.86 16.35
CA TYR A 298 6.14 21.04 16.38
C TYR A 298 5.69 21.36 17.80
N CYS A 299 4.82 22.34 17.96
CA CYS A 299 4.24 22.71 19.23
C CYS A 299 2.72 22.57 19.17
N ALA A 300 2.17 21.59 19.89
CA ALA A 300 0.75 21.45 20.14
C ALA A 300 0.37 22.22 21.40
N VAL A 301 -0.61 23.11 21.29
CA VAL A 301 -1.15 23.90 22.39
C VAL A 301 -2.55 23.38 22.71
N LEU A 302 -2.71 22.78 23.88
CA LEU A 302 -3.94 22.13 24.34
C LEU A 302 -4.66 22.99 25.39
N SER A 303 -5.99 22.97 25.35
CA SER A 303 -6.86 23.52 26.38
C SER A 303 -6.69 22.77 27.71
N SER A 304 -7.30 23.30 28.76
CA SER A 304 -7.42 22.64 30.06
C SER A 304 -8.24 21.34 30.02
N SER A 305 -9.10 21.17 29.00
CA SER A 305 -9.81 19.92 28.71
C SER A 305 -9.00 18.93 27.86
N GLY A 306 -7.82 19.33 27.36
CA GLY A 306 -6.97 18.51 26.49
C GLY A 306 -7.27 18.61 24.99
N GLU A 307 -8.17 19.52 24.58
CA GLU A 307 -8.47 19.76 23.16
C GLU A 307 -7.37 20.60 22.50
N LEU A 308 -6.99 20.26 21.28
CA LEU A 308 -6.00 21.02 20.52
C LEU A 308 -6.56 22.39 20.12
N ILE A 309 -5.97 23.46 20.65
CA ILE A 309 -6.31 24.84 20.30
C ILE A 309 -5.49 25.30 19.08
N TYR A 310 -4.16 25.16 19.16
CA TYR A 310 -3.23 25.58 18.11
C TYR A 310 -2.13 24.54 17.88
N GLY A 311 -1.68 24.43 16.64
CA GLY A 311 -0.47 23.71 16.27
C GLY A 311 0.48 24.67 15.56
N VAL A 312 1.73 24.73 16.00
CA VAL A 312 2.79 25.52 15.35
C VAL A 312 3.87 24.56 14.88
N GLY A 313 4.12 24.51 13.57
CA GLY A 313 5.14 23.62 13.00
C GLY A 313 6.22 24.40 12.28
N ASP A 314 7.47 24.18 12.66
CA ASP A 314 8.67 24.55 11.90
C ASP A 314 9.22 23.27 11.25
N PHE A 315 8.95 23.10 9.96
CA PHE A 315 9.28 21.89 9.19
C PHE A 315 10.15 22.18 7.97
N ASP A 316 10.68 23.40 7.84
CA ASP A 316 11.35 23.86 6.62
C ASP A 316 12.51 22.96 6.20
N ILE A 317 13.23 22.40 7.19
CA ILE A 317 14.35 21.51 6.95
C ILE A 317 13.96 20.21 6.22
N HIS A 318 12.71 19.75 6.31
CA HIS A 318 12.28 18.55 5.60
C HIS A 318 12.29 18.74 4.08
N SER A 319 12.23 19.98 3.58
CA SER A 319 12.44 20.30 2.16
C SER A 319 13.83 19.94 1.65
N GLN A 320 14.81 19.78 2.57
CA GLN A 320 16.19 19.42 2.25
C GLN A 320 16.38 17.91 2.06
N ILE A 321 15.35 17.11 2.36
CA ILE A 321 15.25 15.70 1.96
C ILE A 321 14.84 15.65 0.49
N SER A 322 15.71 16.15 -0.39
CA SER A 322 15.44 16.32 -1.82
C SER A 322 15.54 15.00 -2.61
N THR A 323 14.91 14.98 -3.78
CA THR A 323 15.07 13.91 -4.78
C THR A 323 16.54 13.61 -5.10
N ASP A 324 17.34 14.66 -5.27
CA ASP A 324 18.77 14.56 -5.59
C ASP A 324 19.58 13.97 -4.44
N TYR A 325 19.18 14.26 -3.20
CA TYR A 325 19.83 13.67 -2.04
C TYR A 325 19.50 12.18 -1.94
N VAL A 326 18.20 11.85 -2.01
CA VAL A 326 17.72 10.46 -1.93
C VAL A 326 18.33 9.58 -3.03
N SER A 327 18.32 10.05 -4.28
CA SER A 327 18.80 9.28 -5.44
C SER A 327 20.30 8.97 -5.42
N ARG A 328 21.13 9.79 -4.75
CA ARG A 328 22.56 9.51 -4.58
C ARG A 328 22.85 8.34 -3.66
N ILE A 329 21.93 8.05 -2.75
CA ILE A 329 22.10 7.06 -1.69
C ILE A 329 21.36 5.78 -2.05
N CYS A 330 20.15 5.92 -2.59
CA CYS A 330 19.29 4.80 -2.90
C CYS A 330 18.95 4.77 -4.39
N ALA A 331 19.49 3.78 -5.10
CA ALA A 331 19.16 3.57 -6.51
C ALA A 331 17.88 2.72 -6.71
N SER A 332 17.34 2.03 -5.70
CA SER A 332 16.36 0.95 -5.97
C SER A 332 15.37 0.49 -4.88
N VAL A 333 15.39 0.97 -3.63
CA VAL A 333 14.48 0.41 -2.58
C VAL A 333 14.09 1.45 -1.56
N ILE A 334 12.78 1.68 -1.39
CA ILE A 334 12.31 2.79 -0.56
C ILE A 334 10.97 2.47 0.09
N ILE A 335 10.90 2.60 1.41
CA ILE A 335 9.64 2.86 2.13
C ILE A 335 9.53 4.38 2.28
N TYR A 336 8.68 4.99 1.45
CA TYR A 336 8.46 6.44 1.39
C TYR A 336 7.34 6.87 2.33
N LEU A 337 7.61 7.72 3.33
CA LEU A 337 6.55 8.47 4.01
C LEU A 337 6.98 9.90 4.40
N TRP A 338 6.48 10.88 3.65
CA TRP A 338 6.49 12.31 4.00
C TRP A 338 5.06 12.80 4.25
N ARG A 339 4.87 13.74 5.19
CA ARG A 339 3.62 14.52 5.29
C ARG A 339 3.88 16.03 5.45
N GLY A 340 3.90 16.69 4.30
CA GLY A 340 3.33 18.01 3.98
C GLY A 340 2.60 17.85 2.63
N ASN A 341 2.00 18.89 2.02
CA ASN A 341 1.05 18.84 0.88
C ASN A 341 1.51 18.22 -0.48
N ILE A 342 2.32 17.16 -0.50
CA ILE A 342 2.86 16.54 -1.72
C ILE A 342 3.01 15.03 -1.48
N PHE A 343 1.92 14.29 -1.63
CA PHE A 343 2.02 12.88 -2.04
C PHE A 343 2.49 12.75 -3.51
N GLN A 344 2.86 13.87 -4.16
CA GLN A 344 2.78 14.03 -5.62
C GLN A 344 4.12 14.26 -6.36
N LEU A 345 5.27 14.39 -5.70
CA LEU A 345 6.47 14.93 -6.40
C LEU A 345 7.82 14.26 -6.14
N LEU A 346 7.83 12.97 -5.79
CA LEU A 346 9.04 12.13 -5.79
C LEU A 346 8.93 10.90 -6.72
N ILE A 347 7.86 10.84 -7.53
CA ILE A 347 7.46 9.66 -8.32
C ILE A 347 8.09 9.64 -9.73
N ASN A 348 8.82 10.68 -10.16
CA ASN A 348 9.43 10.71 -11.49
C ASN A 348 10.92 10.38 -11.46
N PHE A 349 11.25 9.11 -11.21
CA PHE A 349 12.48 8.52 -11.76
C PHE A 349 12.08 7.44 -12.76
N THR A 350 11.67 7.89 -13.95
CA THR A 350 11.79 7.13 -15.19
C THR A 350 13.17 7.47 -15.75
N VAL A 351 14.03 6.46 -15.90
CA VAL A 351 15.02 6.48 -16.99
C VAL A 351 14.40 5.74 -18.16
#